data_AF-A0A7X5BJB5-F1
#
_entry.id   AF-A0A7X5BJB5-F1
#
_cell.length_a   1.000
_cell.length_b   1.000
_cell.length_c   1.000
_cell.angle_alpha   90.00
_cell.angle_beta   90.00
_cell.angle_gamma   90.00
#
_symmetry.space_group_name_H-M   'P 1'
#
loop_
_entity.id
_entity.type
_entity.pdbx_description
1 polymer ?
#
loop_
_entity_poly.entity_id
_entity_poly.type
_entity_poly.pdbx_seq_one_letter_code
_entity_poly.pdbx_strand_id
1 'polypeptide(L)'
;MVALLALPVVFGAGFLIIKKYNTQAVLFGSGILMMLIGVTAGGPEFLPKGVNSSGATVVDFFLVIKSISSSTLAKLGLIIMAVGGFSKYMGYIGAANALVKVTTKPLSAINNPYIILALAYILGQFLNVFIPSAVGLAMLLLVALYPVLVGIGCTPASVAAVLATTACLDLGPASGASNKAAEVIGIDAASYFVEHQLFVGVCTALVIAVLHFVCQKWFDKRDEVNGVSYELQAKEDSSREAPIWFAVLPVLPLVLLLTFSKFAITSIKIDVVTAMFISLTFAMLCDYLYSKDGKAVAASLKVYLQGMGDVFAGVVSLIIAAQTFVVGLKAIGFISGMLGVATHLGFGYTMMVIMLVAIIGVTALMSGSGNAAFFSFSNLAPDVAAHVGVSTAALALPMQLSAGIFRSFSPVSGVVIACAGVAGIPPIELVKRTAIPMLGGLVSVLAITFIGA
;
A
#
# COMPACT_ATOMS: atom_id res chain seq x y z
N MET A 1 -24.20 9.59 -24.92
CA MET A 1 -24.89 10.54 -24.00
C MET A 1 -25.03 9.99 -22.58
N VAL A 2 -25.52 8.76 -22.37
CA VAL A 2 -25.69 8.16 -21.02
C VAL A 2 -24.38 8.04 -20.24
N ALA A 3 -23.27 7.70 -20.91
CA ALA A 3 -21.94 7.65 -20.29
C ALA A 3 -21.51 8.95 -19.61
N LEU A 4 -21.97 10.12 -20.08
CA LEU A 4 -21.64 11.42 -19.46
C LEU A 4 -22.31 11.61 -18.10
N LEU A 5 -23.40 10.89 -17.82
CA LEU A 5 -24.06 10.90 -16.50
C LEU A 5 -23.20 10.25 -15.41
N ALA A 6 -22.16 9.50 -15.78
CA ALA A 6 -21.18 9.01 -14.83
C ALA A 6 -20.33 10.14 -14.23
N LEU A 7 -20.09 11.24 -14.97
CA LEU A 7 -19.23 12.34 -14.51
C LEU A 7 -19.79 12.98 -13.22
N PRO A 8 -21.06 13.43 -13.14
CA PRO A 8 -21.63 13.93 -11.89
C PRO A 8 -21.54 12.93 -10.74
N VAL A 9 -21.73 11.63 -11.01
CA VAL A 9 -21.68 10.59 -9.98
C VAL A 9 -20.24 10.39 -9.48
N VAL A 10 -19.25 10.36 -10.37
CA VAL A 10 -17.83 10.24 -10.02
C VAL A 10 -17.35 11.48 -9.26
N PHE A 11 -17.69 12.69 -9.72
CA PHE A 11 -17.34 13.93 -9.01
C PHE A 11 -18.05 14.02 -7.66
N GLY A 12 -19.32 13.60 -7.58
CA GLY A 12 -20.07 13.51 -6.34
C GLY A 12 -19.45 12.52 -5.35
N ALA A 13 -19.04 11.34 -5.82
CA ALA A 13 -18.33 10.35 -5.02
C ALA A 13 -17.01 10.90 -4.48
N GLY A 14 -16.20 11.52 -5.35
CA GLY A 14 -14.98 12.21 -4.97
C GLY A 14 -15.24 13.28 -3.90
N PHE A 15 -16.23 14.15 -4.12
CA PHE A 15 -16.62 15.20 -3.17
C PHE A 15 -17.02 14.65 -1.79
N LEU A 16 -17.81 13.56 -1.75
CA LEU A 16 -18.19 12.92 -0.48
C LEU A 16 -16.99 12.31 0.25
N ILE A 17 -16.05 11.71 -0.47
CA ILE A 17 -14.80 11.19 0.11
C ILE A 17 -13.96 12.35 0.69
N ILE A 18 -13.87 13.49 0.00
CA ILE A 18 -13.19 14.70 0.52
C ILE A 18 -13.86 15.19 1.80
N LYS A 19 -15.20 15.13 1.86
CA LYS A 19 -15.97 15.47 3.06
C LYS A 19 -15.91 14.41 4.17
N LYS A 20 -15.00 13.43 4.08
CA LYS A 20 -14.77 12.38 5.09
C LYS A 20 -15.97 11.47 5.32
N TYR A 21 -16.85 11.30 4.33
CA TYR A 21 -17.82 10.21 4.36
C TYR A 21 -17.10 8.86 4.23
N ASN A 22 -17.72 7.79 4.73
CA ASN A 22 -17.15 6.44 4.63
C ASN A 22 -16.94 6.05 3.15
N THR A 23 -15.68 5.81 2.75
CA THR A 23 -15.31 5.55 1.36
C THR A 23 -16.02 4.32 0.78
N GLN A 24 -16.15 3.25 1.56
CA GLN A 24 -16.83 2.02 1.12
C GLN A 24 -18.30 2.30 0.79
N ALA A 25 -19.02 3.00 1.68
CA ALA A 25 -20.41 3.36 1.47
C ALA A 25 -20.60 4.24 0.22
N VAL A 26 -19.72 5.22 0.02
CA VAL A 26 -19.76 6.11 -1.15
C VAL A 26 -19.53 5.32 -2.45
N LEU A 27 -18.54 4.42 -2.48
CA LEU A 27 -18.25 3.61 -3.68
C LEU A 27 -19.35 2.60 -3.98
N PHE A 28 -19.89 1.91 -2.97
CA PHE A 28 -21.04 1.01 -3.14
C PHE A 28 -22.25 1.77 -3.67
N GLY A 29 -22.62 2.88 -3.02
CA GLY A 29 -23.77 3.69 -3.43
C GLY A 29 -23.63 4.23 -4.85
N SER A 30 -22.45 4.74 -5.20
CA SER A 30 -22.16 5.25 -6.54
C SER A 30 -22.17 4.15 -7.60
N GLY A 31 -21.62 2.97 -7.27
CA GLY A 31 -21.65 1.81 -8.15
C GLY A 31 -23.06 1.34 -8.46
N ILE A 32 -23.90 1.17 -7.42
CA ILE A 32 -25.31 0.79 -7.58
C ILE A 32 -26.07 1.86 -8.39
N LEU A 33 -25.86 3.14 -8.09
CA LEU A 33 -26.51 4.23 -8.82
C LEU A 33 -26.18 4.20 -10.31
N MET A 34 -24.91 3.99 -10.67
CA MET A 34 -24.50 3.90 -12.08
C MET A 34 -25.01 2.63 -12.77
N MET A 35 -25.05 1.49 -12.06
CA MET A 35 -25.68 0.27 -12.57
C MET A 35 -27.17 0.52 -12.87
N LEU A 36 -27.88 1.19 -11.97
CA LEU A 36 -29.29 1.54 -12.14
C LEU A 36 -29.50 2.45 -13.36
N ILE A 37 -28.68 3.49 -13.53
CA ILE A 37 -28.74 4.38 -14.70
C ILE A 37 -28.40 3.62 -16.00
N GLY A 38 -27.40 2.74 -15.99
CA GLY A 38 -27.01 1.95 -17.16
C GLY A 38 -28.12 1.00 -17.62
N VAL A 39 -28.80 0.35 -16.68
CA VAL A 39 -29.91 -0.57 -16.97
C VAL A 39 -31.13 0.17 -17.52
N THR A 40 -31.52 1.30 -16.92
CA THR A 40 -32.68 2.08 -17.41
C THR A 40 -32.44 2.70 -18.79
N ALA A 41 -31.17 2.89 -19.16
CA ALA A 41 -30.74 3.36 -20.47
C ALA A 41 -30.64 2.28 -21.56
N GLY A 42 -31.00 1.02 -21.25
CA GLY A 42 -30.99 -0.09 -22.21
C GLY A 42 -29.63 -0.79 -22.36
N GLY A 43 -28.70 -0.61 -21.42
CA GLY A 43 -27.42 -1.34 -21.38
C GLY A 43 -27.63 -2.82 -21.00
N PRO A 44 -27.10 -3.82 -21.74
CA PRO A 44 -27.65 -5.18 -21.69
C PRO A 44 -27.13 -6.07 -20.57
N GLU A 45 -26.03 -5.74 -19.90
CA GLU A 45 -25.38 -6.68 -18.99
C GLU A 45 -24.51 -5.95 -17.95
N PHE A 46 -24.95 -5.96 -16.69
CA PHE A 46 -24.15 -5.48 -15.55
C PHE A 46 -23.71 -6.61 -14.62
N LEU A 47 -24.25 -7.83 -14.82
CA LEU A 47 -23.86 -8.99 -14.05
C LEU A 47 -22.41 -9.39 -14.40
N PRO A 48 -21.56 -9.67 -13.40
CA PRO A 48 -20.22 -10.21 -13.66
C PRO A 48 -20.30 -11.51 -14.46
N LYS A 49 -19.29 -11.76 -15.32
CA LYS A 49 -19.24 -12.97 -16.16
C LYS A 49 -19.41 -14.24 -15.32
N GLY A 50 -20.30 -15.13 -15.77
CA GLY A 50 -20.57 -16.41 -15.09
C GLY A 50 -21.56 -16.33 -13.93
N VAL A 51 -22.19 -15.17 -13.71
CA VAL A 51 -23.25 -15.00 -12.71
C VAL A 51 -24.61 -15.07 -13.40
N ASN A 52 -25.43 -16.07 -13.03
CA ASN A 52 -26.80 -16.18 -13.51
C ASN A 52 -27.69 -15.15 -12.80
N SER A 53 -28.60 -14.51 -13.53
CA SER A 53 -29.61 -13.61 -12.94
C SER A 53 -30.47 -14.34 -11.91
N SER A 54 -30.88 -13.62 -10.86
CA SER A 54 -31.84 -14.11 -9.88
C SER A 54 -33.30 -14.06 -10.40
N GLY A 55 -33.52 -13.56 -11.62
CA GLY A 55 -34.85 -13.33 -12.20
C GLY A 55 -35.49 -11.99 -11.80
N ALA A 56 -34.80 -11.15 -11.02
CA ALA A 56 -35.28 -9.82 -10.63
C ALA A 56 -34.13 -8.80 -10.65
N THR A 57 -34.22 -7.80 -11.53
CA THR A 57 -33.16 -6.80 -11.76
C THR A 57 -32.73 -6.05 -10.50
N VAL A 58 -33.66 -5.75 -9.59
CA VAL A 58 -33.35 -5.08 -8.32
C VAL A 58 -32.48 -5.96 -7.42
N VAL A 59 -32.75 -7.27 -7.40
CA VAL A 59 -31.98 -8.26 -6.62
C VAL A 59 -30.62 -8.50 -7.28
N ASP A 60 -30.56 -8.45 -8.61
CA ASP A 60 -29.32 -8.60 -9.38
C ASP A 60 -28.27 -7.54 -9.02
N PHE A 61 -28.64 -6.31 -8.62
CA PHE A 61 -27.68 -5.32 -8.09
C PHE A 61 -26.96 -5.80 -6.82
N PHE A 62 -27.68 -6.47 -5.93
CA PHE A 62 -27.10 -7.07 -4.72
C PHE A 62 -26.37 -8.38 -5.04
N LEU A 63 -26.80 -9.09 -6.09
CA LEU A 63 -26.11 -10.27 -6.60
C LEU A 63 -24.71 -9.93 -7.12
N VAL A 64 -24.54 -8.75 -7.76
CA VAL A 64 -23.22 -8.21 -8.12
C VAL A 64 -22.34 -8.09 -6.89
N ILE A 65 -22.84 -7.46 -5.82
CA ILE A 65 -22.08 -7.31 -4.56
C ILE A 65 -21.72 -8.67 -3.98
N LYS A 66 -22.67 -9.63 -3.94
CA LYS A 66 -22.41 -11.00 -3.45
C LYS A 66 -21.31 -11.69 -4.25
N SER A 67 -21.39 -11.64 -5.58
CA SER A 67 -20.44 -12.30 -6.47
C SER A 67 -19.03 -11.71 -6.34
N ILE A 68 -18.94 -10.38 -6.35
CA ILE A 68 -17.68 -9.65 -6.15
C ILE A 68 -17.11 -9.95 -4.77
N SER A 69 -17.95 -9.92 -3.73
CA SER A 69 -17.51 -10.20 -2.35
C SER A 69 -16.95 -11.60 -2.23
N SER A 70 -17.66 -12.61 -2.75
CA SER A 70 -17.25 -14.02 -2.68
C SER A 70 -15.93 -14.26 -3.42
N SER A 71 -15.81 -13.78 -4.66
CA SER A 71 -14.60 -13.95 -5.46
C SER A 71 -13.40 -13.20 -4.89
N THR A 72 -13.61 -11.98 -4.38
CA THR A 72 -12.54 -11.17 -3.75
C THR A 72 -12.09 -11.80 -2.46
N LEU A 73 -13.02 -12.16 -1.56
CA LEU A 73 -12.70 -12.79 -0.28
C LEU A 73 -11.91 -14.08 -0.46
N ALA A 74 -12.32 -14.94 -1.38
CA ALA A 74 -11.69 -16.24 -1.60
C ALA A 74 -10.27 -16.14 -2.18
N LYS A 75 -9.96 -15.06 -2.92
CA LYS A 75 -8.68 -14.87 -3.61
C LYS A 75 -7.84 -13.80 -2.91
N LEU A 76 -7.85 -12.58 -3.45
CA LEU A 76 -7.02 -11.48 -2.97
C LEU A 76 -7.30 -11.13 -1.50
N GLY A 77 -8.55 -11.17 -1.08
CA GLY A 77 -8.98 -10.86 0.28
C GLY A 77 -8.30 -11.76 1.30
N LEU A 78 -8.28 -13.08 1.06
CA LEU A 78 -7.62 -14.04 1.94
C LEU A 78 -6.11 -13.79 2.05
N ILE A 79 -5.47 -13.47 0.92
CA ILE A 79 -4.03 -13.11 0.90
C ILE A 79 -3.79 -11.91 1.81
N ILE A 80 -4.45 -10.77 1.55
CA ILE A 80 -4.21 -9.53 2.30
C ILE A 80 -4.56 -9.71 3.78
N MET A 81 -5.65 -10.43 4.10
CA MET A 81 -6.03 -10.74 5.48
C MET A 81 -4.97 -11.57 6.20
N ALA A 82 -4.48 -12.65 5.58
CA ALA A 82 -3.46 -13.50 6.18
C ALA A 82 -2.17 -12.73 6.45
N VAL A 83 -1.74 -11.88 5.51
CA VAL A 83 -0.54 -11.05 5.70
C VAL A 83 -0.72 -10.02 6.82
N GLY A 84 -1.86 -9.33 6.86
CA GLY A 84 -2.10 -8.33 7.91
C GLY A 84 -2.32 -8.96 9.29
N GLY A 85 -2.96 -10.14 9.35
CA GLY A 85 -3.04 -10.96 10.56
C GLY A 85 -1.65 -11.36 11.05
N PHE A 86 -0.78 -11.85 10.16
CA PHE A 86 0.58 -12.24 10.49
C PHE A 86 1.41 -11.03 10.96
N SER A 87 1.32 -9.90 10.26
CA SER A 87 1.99 -8.65 10.65
C SER A 87 1.58 -8.19 12.05
N LYS A 88 0.28 -8.25 12.38
CA LYS A 88 -0.23 -7.92 13.72
C LYS A 88 0.30 -8.90 14.76
N TYR A 89 0.38 -10.19 14.44
CA TYR A 89 0.91 -11.21 15.33
C TYR A 89 2.41 -11.02 15.61
N MET A 90 3.22 -10.71 14.59
CA MET A 90 4.65 -10.42 14.74
C MET A 90 4.91 -9.21 15.65
N GLY A 91 4.07 -8.18 15.57
CA GLY A 91 4.11 -7.05 16.50
C GLY A 91 3.76 -7.47 17.93
N TYR A 92 2.72 -8.29 18.10
CA TYR A 92 2.25 -8.76 19.41
C TYR A 92 3.31 -9.58 20.17
N ILE A 93 4.00 -10.49 19.50
CA ILE A 93 5.05 -11.32 20.13
C ILE A 93 6.40 -10.61 20.24
N GLY A 94 6.51 -9.34 19.79
CA GLY A 94 7.76 -8.56 19.81
C GLY A 94 8.78 -8.92 18.73
N ALA A 95 8.45 -9.83 17.80
CA ALA A 95 9.35 -10.26 16.74
C ALA A 95 9.64 -9.15 15.72
N ALA A 96 8.66 -8.30 15.42
CA ALA A 96 8.86 -7.14 14.56
C ALA A 96 9.86 -6.15 15.18
N ASN A 97 9.76 -5.89 16.49
CA ASN A 97 10.70 -5.04 17.24
C ASN A 97 12.11 -5.64 17.24
N ALA A 98 12.24 -6.96 17.44
CA ALA A 98 13.52 -7.65 17.38
C ALA A 98 14.19 -7.49 16.00
N LEU A 99 13.43 -7.64 14.91
CA LEU A 99 13.94 -7.44 13.54
C LEU A 99 14.42 -6.01 13.33
N VAL A 100 13.65 -5.01 13.75
CA VAL A 100 14.06 -3.60 13.64
C VAL A 100 15.33 -3.34 14.46
N LYS A 101 15.44 -3.85 15.69
CA LYS A 101 16.62 -3.67 16.55
C LYS A 101 17.89 -4.28 15.95
N VAL A 102 17.80 -5.47 15.36
CA VAL A 102 18.94 -6.12 14.69
C VAL A 102 19.41 -5.31 13.48
N THR A 103 18.46 -4.86 12.67
CA THR A 103 18.76 -4.21 11.38
C THR A 103 19.17 -2.75 11.52
N THR A 104 18.78 -2.09 12.62
CA THR A 104 19.18 -0.70 12.92
C THR A 104 20.53 -0.59 13.62
N LYS A 105 21.02 -1.65 14.29
CA LYS A 105 22.31 -1.63 15.00
C LYS A 105 23.50 -1.15 14.17
N PRO A 106 23.65 -1.49 12.88
CA PRO A 106 24.78 -0.99 12.07
C PRO A 106 24.76 0.51 11.81
N LEU A 107 23.59 1.16 11.89
CA LEU A 107 23.46 2.60 11.60
C LEU A 107 24.13 3.46 12.68
N SER A 108 24.25 2.97 13.92
CA SER A 108 24.87 3.75 15.01
C SER A 108 26.37 4.00 14.83
N ALA A 109 27.03 3.34 13.87
CA ALA A 109 28.44 3.56 13.54
C ALA A 109 28.67 4.77 12.62
N ILE A 110 27.61 5.42 12.13
CA ILE A 110 27.69 6.50 11.13
C ILE A 110 27.50 7.85 11.80
N ASN A 111 28.50 8.72 11.68
CA ASN A 111 28.50 10.03 12.35
C ASN A 111 27.85 11.16 11.55
N ASN A 112 27.61 11.00 10.24
CA ASN A 112 27.06 12.07 9.40
C ASN A 112 25.51 12.04 9.44
N PRO A 113 24.84 13.07 9.99
CA PRO A 113 23.37 13.11 10.16
C PRO A 113 22.57 12.92 8.87
N TYR A 114 23.04 13.44 7.74
CA TYR A 114 22.28 13.34 6.49
C TYR A 114 22.51 12.01 5.76
N ILE A 115 23.72 11.44 5.87
CA ILE A 115 24.00 10.10 5.33
C ILE A 115 23.21 9.04 6.09
N ILE A 116 23.17 9.13 7.43
CA ILE A 116 22.41 8.18 8.24
C ILE A 116 20.91 8.30 7.98
N LEU A 117 20.37 9.50 7.70
CA LEU A 117 18.98 9.69 7.27
C LEU A 117 18.68 8.99 5.93
N ALA A 118 19.56 9.14 4.92
CA ALA A 118 19.39 8.47 3.64
C ALA A 118 19.46 6.93 3.79
N LEU A 119 20.36 6.43 4.62
CA LEU A 119 20.48 4.99 4.89
C LEU A 119 19.32 4.45 5.75
N ALA A 120 18.80 5.25 6.70
CA ALA A 120 17.61 4.91 7.47
C ALA A 120 16.39 4.76 6.57
N TYR A 121 16.25 5.61 5.54
CA TYR A 121 15.22 5.45 4.52
C TYR A 121 15.37 4.11 3.78
N ILE A 122 16.57 3.78 3.27
CA ILE A 122 16.83 2.53 2.55
C ILE A 122 16.57 1.31 3.45
N LEU A 123 17.02 1.36 4.70
CA LEU A 123 16.75 0.33 5.69
C LEU A 123 15.24 0.16 5.90
N GLY A 124 14.50 1.26 6.02
CA GLY A 124 13.06 1.24 6.13
C GLY A 124 12.38 0.59 4.92
N GLN A 125 12.82 0.91 3.70
CA GLN A 125 12.30 0.25 2.49
C GLN A 125 12.57 -1.25 2.48
N PHE A 126 13.75 -1.67 2.94
CA PHE A 126 14.07 -3.08 3.11
C PHE A 126 13.14 -3.74 4.16
N LEU A 127 12.95 -3.10 5.30
CA LEU A 127 12.05 -3.60 6.36
C LEU A 127 10.58 -3.66 5.92
N ASN A 128 10.15 -2.75 5.05
CA ASN A 128 8.78 -2.71 4.52
C ASN A 128 8.42 -3.98 3.72
N VAL A 129 9.40 -4.67 3.14
CA VAL A 129 9.19 -5.96 2.47
C VAL A 129 8.68 -7.03 3.46
N PHE A 130 9.10 -6.93 4.73
CA PHE A 130 8.76 -7.88 5.81
C PHE A 130 7.62 -7.37 6.71
N ILE A 131 7.48 -6.04 6.80
CA ILE A 131 6.46 -5.36 7.61
C ILE A 131 5.66 -4.47 6.66
N PRO A 132 4.72 -5.04 5.87
CA PRO A 132 3.98 -4.35 4.81
C PRO A 132 2.87 -3.47 5.39
N SER A 133 3.25 -2.51 6.22
CA SER A 133 2.37 -1.56 6.89
C SER A 133 3.08 -0.24 7.10
N ALA A 134 2.69 0.79 6.34
CA ALA A 134 3.34 2.09 6.42
C ALA A 134 3.27 2.71 7.82
N VAL A 135 2.09 2.68 8.45
CA VAL A 135 1.93 3.18 9.82
C VAL A 135 2.65 2.26 10.79
N GLY A 136 2.45 0.94 10.69
CA GLY A 136 3.05 -0.01 11.63
C GLY A 136 4.58 0.05 11.64
N LEU A 137 5.20 0.04 10.47
CA LEU A 137 6.65 0.16 10.33
C LEU A 137 7.16 1.51 10.83
N ALA A 138 6.52 2.61 10.45
CA ALA A 138 6.91 3.93 10.93
C ALA A 138 6.84 4.01 12.46
N MET A 139 5.80 3.46 13.09
CA MET A 139 5.68 3.43 14.55
C MET A 139 6.79 2.62 15.21
N LEU A 140 7.17 1.47 14.63
CA LEU A 140 8.30 0.67 15.14
C LEU A 140 9.63 1.44 15.02
N LEU A 141 9.85 2.10 13.89
CA LEU A 141 11.06 2.91 13.67
C LEU A 141 11.08 4.18 14.54
N LEU A 142 9.92 4.77 14.85
CA LEU A 142 9.82 5.91 15.76
C LEU A 142 10.17 5.53 17.21
N VAL A 143 10.00 4.27 17.58
CA VAL A 143 10.43 3.79 18.90
C VAL A 143 11.90 3.40 18.87
N ALA A 144 12.31 2.63 17.86
CA ALA A 144 13.64 2.02 17.83
C ALA A 144 14.75 2.93 17.28
N LEU A 145 14.46 3.71 16.23
CA LEU A 145 15.46 4.41 15.45
C LEU A 145 15.42 5.93 15.66
N TYR A 146 14.25 6.51 15.93
CA TYR A 146 14.11 7.95 16.11
C TYR A 146 14.98 8.52 17.25
N PRO A 147 14.99 7.95 18.48
CA PRO A 147 15.87 8.45 19.54
C PRO A 147 17.36 8.37 19.18
N VAL A 148 17.75 7.32 18.44
CA VAL A 148 19.13 7.11 17.99
C VAL A 148 19.54 8.17 16.97
N LEU A 149 18.70 8.42 15.95
CA LEU A 149 19.00 9.40 14.91
C LEU A 149 19.04 10.83 15.45
N VAL A 150 18.12 11.19 16.35
CA VAL A 150 18.15 12.51 17.00
C VAL A 150 19.37 12.65 17.91
N GLY A 151 19.74 11.59 18.66
CA GLY A 151 20.93 11.59 19.50
C GLY A 151 22.26 11.78 18.74
N ILE A 152 22.31 11.38 17.47
CA ILE A 152 23.47 11.59 16.57
C ILE A 152 23.50 13.03 15.99
N GLY A 153 22.45 13.83 16.20
CA GLY A 153 22.37 15.22 15.76
C GLY A 153 21.45 15.46 14.57
N CYS A 154 20.58 14.51 14.20
CA CYS A 154 19.52 14.76 13.23
C CYS A 154 18.38 15.57 13.88
N THR A 155 17.74 16.48 13.15
CA THR A 155 16.56 17.17 13.69
C THR A 155 15.36 16.21 13.80
N PRO A 156 14.54 16.30 14.87
CA PRO A 156 13.25 15.61 15.01
C PRO A 156 12.40 15.62 13.73
N ALA A 157 12.27 16.78 13.08
CA ALA A 157 11.48 16.92 11.85
C ALA A 157 12.07 16.13 10.66
N SER A 158 13.40 16.15 10.48
CA SER A 158 14.07 15.39 9.42
C SER A 158 13.93 13.88 9.62
N VAL A 159 14.10 13.42 10.86
CA VAL A 159 13.96 12.00 11.20
C VAL A 159 12.52 11.55 10.95
N ALA A 160 11.53 12.28 11.46
CA ALA A 160 10.12 11.97 11.22
C ALA A 160 9.77 11.95 9.73
N ALA A 161 10.34 12.87 8.92
CA ALA A 161 10.08 12.93 7.48
C ALA A 161 10.63 11.69 6.76
N VAL A 162 11.83 11.25 7.12
CA VAL A 162 12.40 10.00 6.62
C VAL A 162 11.55 8.80 7.04
N LEU A 163 11.23 8.67 8.33
CA LEU A 163 10.48 7.53 8.83
C LEU A 163 9.07 7.43 8.22
N ALA A 164 8.42 8.56 7.95
CA ALA A 164 7.10 8.60 7.29
C ALA A 164 7.09 8.10 5.83
N THR A 165 8.26 8.06 5.19
CA THR A 165 8.41 7.72 3.76
C THR A 165 9.02 6.33 3.54
N THR A 166 9.47 5.65 4.60
CA THR A 166 10.12 4.33 4.57
C THR A 166 9.30 3.22 3.90
N ALA A 167 7.99 3.36 3.85
CA ALA A 167 7.08 2.42 3.20
C ALA A 167 6.44 2.98 1.91
N CYS A 168 7.00 4.01 1.29
CA CYS A 168 6.34 4.68 0.16
C CYS A 168 6.21 3.83 -1.11
N LEU A 169 6.98 2.76 -1.29
CA LEU A 169 6.95 1.94 -2.51
C LEU A 169 6.09 0.67 -2.35
N ASP A 170 5.71 0.30 -1.11
CA ASP A 170 4.89 -0.87 -0.81
C ASP A 170 5.39 -2.16 -1.52
N LEU A 171 6.70 -2.42 -1.40
CA LEU A 171 7.42 -3.50 -2.07
C LEU A 171 7.18 -4.88 -1.46
N GLY A 172 7.25 -5.91 -2.29
CA GLY A 172 7.32 -7.31 -1.84
C GLY A 172 6.00 -8.08 -1.96
N PRO A 173 6.06 -9.42 -1.93
CA PRO A 173 4.89 -10.29 -2.08
C PRO A 173 3.97 -10.30 -0.85
N ALA A 174 4.43 -9.75 0.28
CA ALA A 174 3.60 -9.52 1.46
C ALA A 174 2.75 -8.24 1.33
N SER A 175 3.09 -7.33 0.42
CA SER A 175 2.33 -6.09 0.22
C SER A 175 0.98 -6.36 -0.44
N GLY A 176 -0.11 -5.86 0.16
CA GLY A 176 -1.45 -5.95 -0.43
C GLY A 176 -1.54 -5.21 -1.78
N ALA A 177 -0.77 -4.12 -1.95
CA ALA A 177 -0.68 -3.38 -3.21
C ALA A 177 -0.04 -4.23 -4.31
N SER A 178 1.08 -4.90 -3.98
CA SER A 178 1.74 -5.83 -4.91
C SER A 178 0.85 -7.00 -5.28
N ASN A 179 0.13 -7.58 -4.31
CA ASN A 179 -0.82 -8.67 -4.58
C ASN A 179 -1.95 -8.23 -5.51
N LYS A 180 -2.49 -7.01 -5.32
CA LYS A 180 -3.51 -6.48 -6.23
C LYS A 180 -2.95 -6.24 -7.63
N ALA A 181 -1.72 -5.71 -7.73
CA ALA A 181 -1.05 -5.51 -9.01
C ALA A 181 -0.83 -6.85 -9.74
N ALA A 182 -0.33 -7.86 -9.03
CA ALA A 182 -0.15 -9.20 -9.55
C ALA A 182 -1.48 -9.83 -10.04
N GLU A 183 -2.57 -9.64 -9.27
CA GLU A 183 -3.92 -10.11 -9.65
C GLU A 183 -4.38 -9.49 -10.98
N VAL A 184 -4.26 -8.17 -11.15
CA VAL A 184 -4.73 -7.52 -12.39
C VAL A 184 -3.83 -7.84 -13.59
N ILE A 185 -2.55 -8.15 -13.36
CA ILE A 185 -1.62 -8.61 -14.40
C ILE A 185 -1.87 -10.09 -14.75
N GLY A 186 -2.38 -10.89 -13.81
CA GLY A 186 -2.64 -12.31 -13.99
C GLY A 186 -1.44 -13.22 -13.66
N ILE A 187 -0.55 -12.77 -12.75
CA ILE A 187 0.64 -13.51 -12.30
C ILE A 187 0.65 -13.66 -10.77
N ASP A 188 1.55 -14.49 -10.24
CA ASP A 188 1.74 -14.60 -8.79
C ASP A 188 2.57 -13.43 -8.22
N ALA A 189 2.44 -13.21 -6.91
CA ALA A 189 3.06 -12.07 -6.23
C ALA A 189 4.60 -12.13 -6.19
N ALA A 190 5.20 -13.32 -6.17
CA ALA A 190 6.65 -13.46 -6.18
C ALA A 190 7.22 -13.14 -7.57
N SER A 191 6.56 -13.62 -8.64
CA SER A 191 6.87 -13.23 -10.01
C SER A 191 6.76 -11.73 -10.21
N TYR A 192 5.65 -11.11 -9.77
CA TYR A 192 5.49 -9.65 -9.85
C TYR A 192 6.63 -8.90 -9.14
N PHE A 193 6.97 -9.33 -7.93
CA PHE A 193 8.02 -8.70 -7.15
C PHE A 193 9.38 -8.75 -7.86
N VAL A 194 9.80 -9.93 -8.30
CA VAL A 194 11.13 -10.14 -8.89
C VAL A 194 11.24 -9.56 -10.30
N GLU A 195 10.23 -9.77 -11.15
CA GLU A 195 10.31 -9.47 -12.59
C GLU A 195 9.90 -8.03 -12.93
N HIS A 196 9.03 -7.41 -12.13
CA HIS A 196 8.51 -6.07 -12.42
C HIS A 196 8.89 -5.05 -11.34
N GLN A 197 8.71 -5.41 -10.07
CA GLN A 197 8.76 -4.43 -8.99
C GLN A 197 10.18 -4.10 -8.51
N LEU A 198 11.06 -5.11 -8.42
CA LEU A 198 12.33 -5.00 -7.71
C LEU A 198 13.26 -3.97 -8.35
N PHE A 199 13.47 -4.04 -9.67
CA PHE A 199 14.38 -3.13 -10.38
C PHE A 199 13.94 -1.67 -10.26
N VAL A 200 12.67 -1.39 -10.57
CA VAL A 200 12.10 -0.04 -10.49
C VAL A 200 12.10 0.47 -9.05
N GLY A 201 11.75 -0.40 -8.10
CA GLY A 201 11.74 -0.10 -6.67
C GLY A 201 13.11 0.29 -6.13
N VAL A 202 14.16 -0.47 -6.44
CA VAL A 202 15.53 -0.19 -5.99
C VAL A 202 16.03 1.13 -6.56
N CYS A 203 15.89 1.34 -7.88
CA CYS A 203 16.34 2.58 -8.50
C CYS A 203 15.61 3.80 -7.93
N THR A 204 14.29 3.70 -7.76
CA THR A 204 13.47 4.76 -7.17
C THR A 204 13.86 5.02 -5.72
N ALA A 205 14.11 3.97 -4.93
CA ALA A 205 14.54 4.11 -3.54
C ALA A 205 15.88 4.84 -3.44
N LEU A 206 16.84 4.55 -4.32
CA LEU A 206 18.12 5.27 -4.34
C LEU A 206 17.93 6.77 -4.63
N VAL A 207 17.08 7.12 -5.60
CA VAL A 207 16.77 8.53 -5.89
C VAL A 207 16.13 9.21 -4.68
N ILE A 208 15.14 8.57 -4.06
CA ILE A 208 14.48 9.11 -2.87
C ILE A 208 15.47 9.29 -1.71
N ALA A 209 16.40 8.35 -1.51
CA ALA A 209 17.42 8.45 -0.46
C ALA A 209 18.35 9.66 -0.67
N VAL A 210 18.81 9.87 -1.91
CA VAL A 210 19.63 11.04 -2.28
C VAL A 210 18.84 12.33 -2.09
N LEU A 211 17.56 12.35 -2.45
CA LEU A 211 16.72 13.52 -2.26
C LEU A 211 16.43 13.78 -0.78
N HIS A 212 16.30 12.76 0.06
CA HIS A 212 16.22 12.95 1.51
C HIS A 212 17.49 13.61 2.05
N PHE A 213 18.68 13.16 1.62
CA PHE A 213 19.93 13.79 2.01
C PHE A 213 19.93 15.31 1.70
N VAL A 214 19.60 15.69 0.47
CA VAL A 214 19.66 17.09 0.03
C VAL A 214 18.53 17.91 0.66
N CYS A 215 17.31 17.39 0.63
CA CYS A 215 16.11 18.08 1.11
C CYS A 215 16.17 18.34 2.61
N GLN A 216 16.49 17.32 3.42
CA GLN A 216 16.55 17.49 4.87
C GLN A 216 17.66 18.46 5.28
N LYS A 217 18.82 18.43 4.61
CA LYS A 217 19.89 19.41 4.85
C LYS A 217 19.46 20.84 4.55
N TRP A 218 18.71 21.05 3.48
CA TRP A 218 18.21 22.38 3.12
C TRP A 218 17.18 22.89 4.13
N PHE A 219 16.21 22.04 4.52
CA PHE A 219 15.19 22.41 5.50
C PHE A 219 15.79 22.65 6.90
N ASP A 220 16.74 21.82 7.34
CA ASP A 220 17.37 21.99 8.64
C ASP A 220 18.17 23.29 8.73
N LYS A 221 18.92 23.64 7.68
CA LYS A 221 19.62 24.94 7.60
C LYS A 221 18.65 26.12 7.65
N ARG A 222 17.50 25.99 6.97
CA ARG A 222 16.47 27.05 6.96
C ARG A 222 15.82 27.20 8.34
N ASP A 223 15.55 26.09 9.00
CA ASP A 223 14.89 26.08 10.31
C ASP A 223 15.85 26.58 11.41
N GLU A 224 17.16 26.31 11.29
CA GLU A 224 18.21 26.92 12.12
C GLU A 224 18.25 28.46 11.98
N VAL A 225 18.22 28.98 10.74
CA VAL A 225 18.19 30.44 10.49
C VAL A 225 16.92 31.09 11.06
N ASN A 226 15.81 30.37 11.08
CA ASN A 226 14.53 30.84 11.63
C ASN A 226 14.40 30.63 13.14
N GLY A 227 15.42 30.09 13.82
CA GLY A 227 15.41 29.86 15.27
C GLY A 227 14.42 28.79 15.72
N VAL A 228 14.09 27.82 14.86
CA VAL A 228 13.18 26.72 15.20
C VAL A 228 13.89 25.73 16.12
N SER A 229 13.39 25.58 17.35
CA SER A 229 13.84 24.55 18.29
C SER A 229 12.88 23.36 18.28
N TYR A 230 13.42 22.14 18.30
CA TYR A 230 12.63 20.93 18.45
C TYR A 230 12.87 20.30 19.81
N GLU A 231 11.79 19.84 20.45
CA GLU A 231 11.90 19.01 21.65
C GLU A 231 11.86 17.54 21.26
N LEU A 232 12.75 16.74 21.85
CA LEU A 232 12.72 15.30 21.69
C LEU A 232 11.53 14.73 22.47
N GLN A 233 10.46 14.38 21.77
CA GLN A 233 9.43 13.53 22.34
C GLN A 233 9.84 12.07 22.16
N ALA A 234 10.51 11.51 23.16
CA ALA A 234 10.79 10.08 23.19
C ALA A 234 9.47 9.32 23.37
N LYS A 235 9.16 8.42 22.44
CA LYS A 235 8.04 7.51 22.62
C LYS A 235 8.49 6.33 23.47
N GLU A 236 7.80 6.06 24.57
CA GLU A 236 8.06 4.87 25.39
C GLU A 236 7.81 3.60 24.57
N ASP A 237 8.75 2.66 24.66
CA ASP A 237 8.59 1.33 24.08
C ASP A 237 7.69 0.50 24.99
N SER A 238 6.41 0.41 24.63
CA SER A 238 5.43 -0.45 25.31
C SER A 238 5.37 -1.87 24.72
N SER A 239 6.32 -2.24 23.84
CA SER A 239 6.30 -3.55 23.19
C SER A 239 6.72 -4.67 24.14
N ARG A 240 6.22 -5.87 23.87
CA ARG A 240 6.66 -7.07 24.57
C ARG A 240 8.14 -7.31 24.26
N GLU A 241 8.97 -7.43 25.29
CA GLU A 241 10.35 -7.86 25.10
C GLU A 241 10.39 -9.27 24.51
N ALA A 242 11.12 -9.41 23.42
CA ALA A 242 11.34 -10.66 22.71
C ALA A 242 12.84 -10.91 22.54
N PRO A 243 13.29 -12.17 22.55
CA PRO A 243 14.69 -12.48 22.33
C PRO A 243 15.08 -12.13 20.88
N ILE A 244 16.34 -11.72 20.70
CA ILE A 244 16.84 -11.21 19.41
C ILE A 244 16.63 -12.19 18.25
N TRP A 245 16.69 -13.49 18.51
CA TRP A 245 16.50 -14.51 17.47
C TRP A 245 15.08 -14.55 16.88
N PHE A 246 14.08 -13.94 17.54
CA PHE A 246 12.74 -13.76 16.97
C PHE A 246 12.75 -12.89 15.70
N ALA A 247 13.82 -12.12 15.46
CA ALA A 247 14.00 -11.33 14.24
C ALA A 247 13.89 -12.13 12.93
N VAL A 248 14.10 -13.45 12.98
CA VAL A 248 13.96 -14.34 11.81
C VAL A 248 12.50 -14.63 11.46
N LEU A 249 11.58 -14.57 12.44
CA LEU A 249 10.18 -14.96 12.25
C LEU A 249 9.43 -14.10 11.22
N PRO A 250 9.56 -12.75 11.21
CA PRO A 250 8.90 -11.93 10.19
C PRO A 250 9.46 -12.15 8.77
N VAL A 251 10.67 -12.70 8.65
CA VAL A 251 11.36 -12.96 7.37
C VAL A 251 10.90 -14.29 6.75
N LEU A 252 10.43 -15.23 7.58
CA LEU A 252 10.09 -16.59 7.19
C LEU A 252 9.12 -16.70 5.99
N PRO A 253 8.00 -15.95 5.92
CA PRO A 253 7.07 -16.10 4.81
C PRO A 253 7.71 -15.78 3.45
N LEU A 254 8.56 -14.74 3.39
CA LEU A 254 9.24 -14.37 2.16
C LEU A 254 10.24 -15.44 1.73
N VAL A 255 11.00 -15.99 2.68
CA VAL A 255 11.96 -17.06 2.40
C VAL A 255 11.24 -18.28 1.84
N LEU A 256 10.11 -18.68 2.42
CA LEU A 256 9.30 -19.78 1.91
C LEU A 256 8.80 -19.49 0.49
N LEU A 257 8.25 -18.28 0.26
CA LEU A 257 7.73 -17.91 -1.06
C LEU A 257 8.80 -17.91 -2.14
N LEU A 258 10.00 -17.36 -1.86
CA LEU A 258 11.08 -17.32 -2.84
C LEU A 258 11.70 -18.70 -3.07
N THR A 259 11.84 -19.52 -2.01
CA THR A 259 12.43 -20.87 -2.11
C THR A 259 11.54 -21.83 -2.90
N PHE A 260 10.22 -21.76 -2.70
CA PHE A 260 9.24 -22.62 -3.37
C PHE A 260 8.54 -21.89 -4.53
N SER A 261 9.31 -21.10 -5.27
CA SER A 261 8.88 -20.40 -6.48
C SER A 261 9.58 -20.96 -7.73
N LYS A 262 9.19 -20.44 -8.90
CA LYS A 262 9.88 -20.70 -10.18
C LYS A 262 11.37 -20.33 -10.18
N PHE A 263 11.84 -19.58 -9.18
CA PHE A 263 13.22 -19.12 -9.07
C PHE A 263 14.14 -20.10 -8.30
N ALA A 264 13.60 -21.13 -7.63
CA ALA A 264 14.40 -22.09 -6.87
C ALA A 264 13.87 -23.53 -6.96
N ILE A 265 12.79 -23.88 -6.25
CA ILE A 265 12.22 -25.24 -6.24
C ILE A 265 10.84 -25.24 -6.89
N THR A 266 10.71 -25.83 -8.09
CA THR A 266 9.46 -25.89 -8.86
C THR A 266 8.54 -27.06 -8.47
N SER A 267 9.05 -28.04 -7.72
CA SER A 267 8.30 -29.25 -7.37
C SER A 267 7.22 -29.02 -6.31
N ILE A 268 7.34 -27.98 -5.50
CA ILE A 268 6.40 -27.63 -4.43
C ILE A 268 5.88 -26.22 -4.71
N LYS A 269 4.55 -26.06 -4.76
CA LYS A 269 3.92 -24.76 -4.96
C LYS A 269 3.39 -24.24 -3.63
N ILE A 270 3.97 -23.15 -3.14
CA ILE A 270 3.51 -22.45 -1.94
C ILE A 270 3.02 -21.06 -2.36
N ASP A 271 1.75 -20.77 -2.10
CA ASP A 271 1.18 -19.43 -2.24
C ASP A 271 1.33 -18.61 -0.96
N VAL A 272 1.03 -17.32 -1.03
CA VAL A 272 1.19 -16.36 0.07
C VAL A 272 0.41 -16.77 1.32
N VAL A 273 -0.82 -17.26 1.18
CA VAL A 273 -1.66 -17.64 2.32
C VAL A 273 -1.03 -18.83 3.04
N THR A 274 -0.63 -19.85 2.29
CA THR A 274 0.02 -21.05 2.84
C THR A 274 1.33 -20.69 3.55
N ALA A 275 2.17 -19.84 2.94
CA ALA A 275 3.40 -19.36 3.56
C ALA A 275 3.14 -18.62 4.89
N MET A 276 2.09 -17.79 4.95
CA MET A 276 1.72 -17.06 6.17
C MET A 276 1.25 -18.00 7.28
N PHE A 277 0.45 -19.02 6.98
CA PHE A 277 0.01 -20.00 7.98
C PHE A 277 1.17 -20.87 8.50
N ILE A 278 2.05 -21.36 7.63
CA ILE A 278 3.26 -22.09 8.05
C ILE A 278 4.12 -21.22 8.98
N SER A 279 4.30 -19.95 8.61
CA SER A 279 5.09 -19.00 9.40
C SER A 279 4.43 -18.67 10.73
N LEU A 280 3.11 -18.54 10.77
CA LEU A 280 2.35 -18.36 12.00
C LEU A 280 2.53 -19.56 12.94
N THR A 281 2.40 -20.78 12.43
CA THR A 281 2.61 -22.00 13.22
C THR A 281 4.02 -22.03 13.80
N PHE A 282 5.03 -21.75 12.98
CA PHE A 282 6.41 -21.72 13.45
C PHE A 282 6.65 -20.63 14.51
N ALA A 283 6.07 -19.44 14.33
CA ALA A 283 6.16 -18.35 15.30
C ALA A 283 5.47 -18.70 16.63
N MET A 284 4.29 -19.32 16.59
CA MET A 284 3.60 -19.81 17.79
C MET A 284 4.40 -20.88 18.51
N LEU A 285 5.05 -21.80 17.79
CA LEU A 285 5.95 -22.79 18.38
C LEU A 285 7.15 -22.12 19.06
N CYS A 286 7.77 -21.14 18.40
CA CYS A 286 8.87 -20.37 18.98
C CYS A 286 8.44 -19.60 20.24
N ASP A 287 7.26 -18.97 20.22
CA ASP A 287 6.71 -18.28 21.37
C ASP A 287 6.37 -19.25 22.52
N TYR A 288 5.88 -20.45 22.20
CA TYR A 288 5.67 -21.51 23.19
C TYR A 288 6.98 -21.99 23.83
N LEU A 289 8.01 -22.25 23.03
CA LEU A 289 9.31 -22.67 23.54
C LEU A 289 9.96 -21.61 24.44
N TYR A 290 9.71 -20.33 24.16
CA TYR A 290 10.23 -19.21 24.94
C TYR A 290 9.40 -18.94 26.20
N SER A 291 8.09 -18.74 26.07
CA SER A 291 7.19 -18.39 27.18
C SER A 291 6.88 -19.58 28.10
N LYS A 292 6.95 -20.81 27.56
CA LYS A 292 6.52 -22.07 28.20
C LYS A 292 5.05 -22.07 28.64
N ASP A 293 4.25 -21.13 28.16
CA ASP A 293 2.81 -21.02 28.47
C ASP A 293 1.96 -21.36 27.23
N GLY A 294 1.59 -22.63 27.13
CA GLY A 294 0.75 -23.10 26.03
C GLY A 294 -0.65 -22.49 26.00
N LYS A 295 -1.21 -22.09 27.16
CA LYS A 295 -2.54 -21.48 27.21
C LYS A 295 -2.50 -20.05 26.67
N ALA A 296 -1.50 -19.27 27.08
CA ALA A 296 -1.30 -17.92 26.57
C ALA A 296 -1.02 -17.93 25.05
N VAL A 297 -0.15 -18.82 24.59
CA VAL A 297 0.15 -18.94 23.15
C VAL A 297 -1.07 -19.37 22.35
N ALA A 298 -1.86 -20.35 22.82
CA ALA A 298 -3.10 -20.71 22.15
C ALA A 298 -4.10 -19.54 22.09
N ALA A 299 -4.24 -18.77 23.18
CA ALA A 299 -5.08 -17.58 23.21
C ALA A 299 -4.59 -16.47 22.28
N SER A 300 -3.27 -16.37 22.06
CA SER A 300 -2.67 -15.37 21.19
C SER A 300 -3.09 -15.51 19.71
N LEU A 301 -3.58 -16.67 19.28
CA LEU A 301 -4.14 -16.86 17.93
C LEU A 301 -5.29 -15.87 17.65
N LYS A 302 -6.03 -15.46 18.68
CA LYS A 302 -7.07 -14.41 18.56
C LYS A 302 -6.50 -13.10 18.04
N VAL A 303 -5.25 -12.77 18.33
CA VAL A 303 -4.59 -11.54 17.84
C VAL A 303 -4.40 -11.61 16.32
N TYR A 304 -3.96 -12.76 15.81
CA TYR A 304 -3.86 -13.00 14.36
C TYR A 304 -5.24 -12.88 13.69
N LEU A 305 -6.26 -13.57 14.22
CA LEU A 305 -7.61 -13.53 13.68
C LEU A 305 -8.25 -12.14 13.74
N GLN A 306 -8.04 -11.39 14.82
CA GLN A 306 -8.47 -10.00 14.90
C GLN A 306 -7.74 -9.15 13.85
N GLY A 307 -6.45 -9.37 13.62
CA GLY A 307 -5.71 -8.70 12.56
C GLY A 307 -6.30 -8.98 11.17
N MET A 308 -6.68 -10.22 10.89
CA MET A 308 -7.42 -10.56 9.66
C MET A 308 -8.74 -9.79 9.57
N GLY A 309 -9.51 -9.72 10.67
CA GLY A 309 -10.78 -8.99 10.74
C GLY A 309 -10.65 -7.47 10.54
N ASP A 310 -9.62 -6.85 11.12
CA ASP A 310 -9.34 -5.42 10.95
C ASP A 310 -9.00 -5.11 9.47
N VAL A 311 -8.23 -6.00 8.83
CA VAL A 311 -7.88 -5.90 7.41
C VAL A 311 -9.08 -6.13 6.51
N PHE A 312 -9.98 -7.06 6.86
CA PHE A 312 -11.24 -7.23 6.15
C PHE A 312 -12.06 -5.94 6.17
N ALA A 313 -12.28 -5.40 7.37
CA ALA A 313 -13.09 -4.21 7.59
C ALA A 313 -12.50 -2.97 6.90
N GLY A 314 -11.18 -2.80 6.94
CA GLY A 314 -10.51 -1.64 6.36
C GLY A 314 -10.22 -1.75 4.86
N VAL A 315 -9.61 -2.86 4.44
CA VAL A 315 -9.00 -2.98 3.11
C VAL A 315 -9.85 -3.82 2.16
N VAL A 316 -10.25 -5.02 2.56
CA VAL A 316 -10.96 -5.95 1.66
C VAL A 316 -12.34 -5.42 1.31
N SER A 317 -13.07 -4.88 2.28
CA SER A 317 -14.36 -4.22 2.07
C SER A 317 -14.28 -3.08 1.04
N LEU A 318 -13.16 -2.35 1.02
CA LEU A 318 -12.92 -1.27 0.09
C LEU A 318 -12.65 -1.77 -1.33
N ILE A 319 -11.90 -2.87 -1.48
CA ILE A 319 -11.68 -3.53 -2.78
C ILE A 319 -13.02 -3.99 -3.37
N ILE A 320 -13.89 -4.57 -2.55
CA ILE A 320 -15.23 -5.02 -2.98
C ILE A 320 -16.08 -3.82 -3.41
N ALA A 321 -16.07 -2.74 -2.64
CA ALA A 321 -16.81 -1.51 -2.97
C ALA A 321 -16.29 -0.88 -4.27
N ALA A 322 -14.97 -0.83 -4.44
CA ALA A 322 -14.30 -0.37 -5.64
C ALA A 322 -14.66 -1.19 -6.88
N GLN A 323 -14.63 -2.51 -6.78
CA GLN A 323 -15.00 -3.38 -7.90
C GLN A 323 -16.48 -3.20 -8.26
N THR A 324 -17.36 -3.04 -7.26
CA THR A 324 -18.77 -2.72 -7.50
C THR A 324 -18.94 -1.38 -8.21
N PHE A 325 -18.14 -0.37 -7.82
CA PHE A 325 -18.09 0.92 -8.50
C PHE A 325 -17.64 0.80 -9.97
N VAL A 326 -16.60 -0.01 -10.25
CA VAL A 326 -16.12 -0.27 -11.62
C VAL A 326 -17.17 -0.99 -12.46
N VAL A 327 -17.92 -1.95 -11.89
CA VAL A 327 -19.06 -2.57 -12.59
C VAL A 327 -20.11 -1.52 -12.95
N GLY A 328 -20.40 -0.56 -12.06
CA GLY A 328 -21.25 0.59 -12.36
C GLY A 328 -20.74 1.44 -13.52
N LEU A 329 -19.43 1.74 -13.56
CA LEU A 329 -18.81 2.47 -14.67
C LEU A 329 -18.90 1.72 -16.01
N LYS A 330 -18.79 0.39 -15.98
CA LYS A 330 -18.99 -0.45 -17.18
C LYS A 330 -20.45 -0.43 -17.62
N ALA A 331 -21.38 -0.62 -16.69
CA ALA A 331 -22.82 -0.66 -16.96
C ALA A 331 -23.36 0.63 -17.60
N ILE A 332 -22.87 1.80 -17.16
CA ILE A 332 -23.25 3.10 -17.72
C ILE A 332 -22.50 3.45 -19.02
N GLY A 333 -21.54 2.61 -19.44
CA GLY A 333 -20.73 2.81 -20.65
C GLY A 333 -19.63 3.88 -20.52
N PHE A 334 -19.28 4.30 -19.30
CA PHE A 334 -18.28 5.35 -19.08
C PHE A 334 -16.88 4.94 -19.53
N ILE A 335 -16.44 3.72 -19.20
CA ILE A 335 -15.10 3.24 -19.57
C ILE A 335 -14.93 3.23 -21.09
N SER A 336 -15.89 2.64 -21.82
CA SER A 336 -15.87 2.62 -23.28
C SER A 336 -15.91 4.02 -23.89
N GLY A 337 -16.70 4.94 -23.30
CA GLY A 337 -16.76 6.33 -23.73
C GLY A 337 -15.44 7.08 -23.52
N MET A 338 -14.80 6.91 -22.37
CA MET A 338 -13.50 7.50 -22.06
C MET A 338 -12.41 6.98 -23.01
N LEU A 339 -12.39 5.68 -23.28
CA LEU A 339 -11.46 5.09 -24.25
C LEU A 339 -11.70 5.62 -25.67
N GLY A 340 -12.96 5.76 -26.09
CA GLY A 340 -13.29 6.37 -27.39
C GLY A 340 -12.78 7.82 -27.52
N VAL A 341 -12.99 8.64 -26.49
CA VAL A 341 -12.45 10.02 -26.46
C VAL A 341 -10.93 10.02 -26.54
N ALA A 342 -10.28 9.13 -25.81
CA ALA A 342 -8.83 9.01 -25.85
C ALA A 342 -8.30 8.61 -27.23
N THR A 343 -8.98 7.70 -27.95
CA THR A 343 -8.65 7.36 -29.34
C THR A 343 -8.75 8.59 -30.24
N HIS A 344 -9.82 9.37 -30.10
CA HIS A 344 -10.03 10.60 -30.89
C HIS A 344 -8.99 11.69 -30.58
N LEU A 345 -8.54 11.78 -29.33
CA LEU A 345 -7.50 12.73 -28.92
C LEU A 345 -6.07 12.22 -29.20
N GLY A 346 -5.91 10.99 -29.71
CA GLY A 346 -4.60 10.39 -29.96
C GLY A 346 -3.79 10.14 -28.68
N PHE A 347 -4.46 9.90 -27.55
CA PHE A 347 -3.78 9.61 -26.29
C PHE A 347 -3.08 8.25 -26.37
N GLY A 348 -1.77 8.28 -26.56
CA GLY A 348 -0.91 7.11 -26.50
C GLY A 348 -0.69 6.61 -25.07
N TYR A 349 0.10 5.55 -24.96
CA TYR A 349 0.48 4.89 -23.71
C TYR A 349 0.91 5.87 -22.59
N THR A 350 1.82 6.81 -22.88
CA THR A 350 2.37 7.75 -21.90
C THR A 350 1.30 8.61 -21.23
N MET A 351 0.36 9.15 -22.02
CA MET A 351 -0.72 9.99 -21.49
C MET A 351 -1.70 9.18 -20.62
N MET A 352 -1.95 7.91 -20.97
CA MET A 352 -2.79 7.02 -20.17
C MET A 352 -2.17 6.71 -18.80
N VAL A 353 -0.87 6.39 -18.76
CA VAL A 353 -0.15 6.18 -17.50
C VAL A 353 -0.22 7.43 -16.63
N ILE A 354 0.09 8.61 -17.20
CA ILE A 354 0.07 9.89 -16.46
C ILE A 354 -1.34 10.17 -15.91
N MET A 355 -2.38 9.96 -16.70
CA MET A 355 -3.76 10.19 -16.27
C MET A 355 -4.16 9.27 -15.10
N LEU A 356 -3.89 7.96 -15.21
CA LEU A 356 -4.22 7.01 -14.15
C LEU A 356 -3.41 7.27 -12.87
N VAL A 357 -2.13 7.58 -13.01
CA VAL A 357 -1.25 7.96 -11.90
C VAL A 357 -1.74 9.25 -11.23
N ALA A 358 -2.20 10.23 -12.00
CA ALA A 358 -2.75 11.47 -11.47
C ALA A 358 -4.06 11.25 -10.70
N ILE A 359 -4.98 10.44 -11.23
CA ILE A 359 -6.24 10.08 -10.54
C ILE A 359 -5.94 9.38 -9.22
N ILE A 360 -5.04 8.40 -9.23
CA ILE A 360 -4.58 7.71 -8.02
C ILE A 360 -3.94 8.70 -7.06
N GLY A 361 -3.10 9.59 -7.55
CA GLY A 361 -2.38 10.55 -6.73
C GLY A 361 -3.27 11.54 -6.03
N VAL A 362 -4.20 12.16 -6.75
CA VAL A 362 -5.22 13.04 -6.17
C VAL A 362 -6.03 12.29 -5.11
N THR A 363 -6.48 11.08 -5.41
CA THR A 363 -7.26 10.26 -4.47
C THR A 363 -6.43 9.90 -3.23
N ALA A 364 -5.17 9.50 -3.39
CA ALA A 364 -4.28 9.13 -2.30
C ALA A 364 -3.92 10.35 -1.42
N LEU A 365 -3.71 11.53 -2.02
CA LEU A 365 -3.45 12.77 -1.31
C LEU A 365 -4.64 13.21 -0.46
N MET A 366 -5.86 13.09 -1.00
CA MET A 366 -7.08 13.50 -0.31
C MET A 366 -7.55 12.51 0.75
N SER A 367 -7.41 11.21 0.50
CA SER A 367 -7.85 10.16 1.42
C SER A 367 -6.79 9.79 2.46
N GLY A 368 -5.52 10.13 2.20
CA GLY A 368 -4.39 9.69 3.03
C GLY A 368 -4.07 8.20 2.87
N SER A 369 -4.65 7.51 1.88
CA SER A 369 -4.47 6.07 1.66
C SER A 369 -4.15 5.76 0.20
N GLY A 370 -2.90 5.41 -0.06
CA GLY A 370 -2.42 4.94 -1.36
C GLY A 370 -3.10 3.64 -1.78
N ASN A 371 -3.18 2.67 -0.87
CA ASN A 371 -3.83 1.39 -1.11
C ASN A 371 -5.30 1.56 -1.49
N ALA A 372 -6.03 2.45 -0.80
CA ALA A 372 -7.41 2.77 -1.16
C ALA A 372 -7.53 3.23 -2.62
N ALA A 373 -6.73 4.24 -3.00
CA ALA A 373 -6.72 4.78 -4.34
C ALA A 373 -6.36 3.71 -5.39
N PHE A 374 -5.29 2.96 -5.17
CA PHE A 374 -4.87 1.92 -6.11
C PHE A 374 -5.92 0.79 -6.25
N PHE A 375 -6.49 0.34 -5.14
CA PHE A 375 -7.52 -0.70 -5.15
C PHE A 375 -8.80 -0.24 -5.88
N SER A 376 -9.15 1.04 -5.75
CA SER A 376 -10.27 1.65 -6.47
C SER A 376 -10.13 1.62 -7.99
N PHE A 377 -8.92 1.86 -8.51
CA PHE A 377 -8.73 2.09 -9.94
C PHE A 377 -7.90 1.02 -10.66
N SER A 378 -7.23 0.12 -9.94
CA SER A 378 -6.36 -0.94 -10.52
C SER A 378 -7.07 -1.84 -11.52
N ASN A 379 -8.37 -2.12 -11.33
CA ASN A 379 -9.14 -2.95 -12.27
C ASN A 379 -9.39 -2.26 -13.63
N LEU A 380 -9.03 -0.98 -13.79
CA LEU A 380 -9.06 -0.28 -15.08
C LEU A 380 -7.80 -0.58 -15.91
N ALA A 381 -6.70 -1.00 -15.27
CA ALA A 381 -5.42 -1.21 -15.95
C ALA A 381 -5.50 -2.19 -17.13
N PRO A 382 -6.17 -3.36 -17.02
CA PRO A 382 -6.28 -4.30 -18.15
C PRO A 382 -7.03 -3.73 -19.35
N ASP A 383 -8.15 -3.04 -19.10
CA ASP A 383 -8.99 -2.46 -20.17
C ASP A 383 -8.23 -1.33 -20.90
N VAL A 384 -7.52 -0.48 -20.15
CA VAL A 384 -6.69 0.60 -20.72
C VAL A 384 -5.48 0.04 -21.46
N ALA A 385 -4.79 -0.97 -20.90
CA ALA A 385 -3.63 -1.60 -21.52
C ALA A 385 -3.98 -2.24 -22.87
N ALA A 386 -5.09 -2.98 -22.93
CA ALA A 386 -5.61 -3.55 -24.17
C ALA A 386 -5.93 -2.48 -25.22
N HIS A 387 -6.44 -1.32 -24.78
CA HIS A 387 -6.79 -0.22 -25.67
C HIS A 387 -5.56 0.48 -26.29
N VAL A 388 -4.51 0.72 -25.49
CA VAL A 388 -3.27 1.35 -25.99
C VAL A 388 -2.25 0.36 -26.52
N GLY A 389 -2.57 -0.94 -26.54
CA GLY A 389 -1.74 -1.99 -27.13
C GLY A 389 -0.46 -2.32 -26.34
N VAL A 390 -0.49 -2.19 -25.01
CA VAL A 390 0.66 -2.53 -24.13
C VAL A 390 0.29 -3.62 -23.12
N SER A 391 1.28 -4.13 -22.39
CA SER A 391 1.04 -5.08 -21.31
C SER A 391 0.32 -4.43 -20.13
N THR A 392 -0.53 -5.18 -19.42
CA THR A 392 -1.16 -4.70 -18.18
C THR A 392 -0.13 -4.29 -17.12
N ALA A 393 1.02 -4.96 -17.08
CA ALA A 393 2.11 -4.63 -16.16
C ALA A 393 2.66 -3.21 -16.38
N ALA A 394 2.73 -2.75 -17.63
CA ALA A 394 3.19 -1.40 -17.98
C ALA A 394 2.30 -0.28 -17.44
N LEU A 395 1.06 -0.59 -17.03
CA LEU A 395 0.12 0.33 -16.38
C LEU A 395 0.07 0.06 -14.87
N ALA A 396 -0.08 -1.21 -14.47
CA ALA A 396 -0.30 -1.58 -13.08
C ALA A 396 0.88 -1.24 -12.16
N LEU A 397 2.12 -1.40 -12.63
CA LEU A 397 3.33 -1.10 -11.85
C LEU A 397 3.46 0.38 -11.47
N PRO A 398 3.46 1.35 -12.43
CA PRO A 398 3.54 2.76 -12.07
C PRO A 398 2.34 3.23 -11.26
N MET A 399 1.14 2.67 -11.50
CA MET A 399 -0.05 2.94 -10.69
C MET A 399 0.16 2.51 -9.23
N GLN A 400 0.69 1.32 -9.00
CA GLN A 400 0.93 0.76 -7.67
C GLN A 400 1.98 1.57 -6.89
N LEU A 401 3.15 1.79 -7.49
CA LEU A 401 4.25 2.50 -6.82
C LEU A 401 3.89 3.96 -6.53
N SER A 402 3.24 4.63 -7.49
CA SER A 402 2.82 6.03 -7.31
C SER A 402 1.83 6.18 -6.16
N ALA A 403 0.94 5.21 -5.95
CA ALA A 403 -0.05 5.27 -4.88
C ALA A 403 0.59 5.41 -3.48
N GLY A 404 1.63 4.62 -3.20
CA GLY A 404 2.37 4.71 -1.94
C GLY A 404 3.20 5.99 -1.84
N ILE A 405 3.76 6.47 -2.96
CA ILE A 405 4.49 7.74 -3.03
C ILE A 405 3.57 8.90 -2.66
N PHE A 406 2.40 9.02 -3.30
CA PHE A 406 1.41 10.05 -3.00
C PHE A 406 0.91 10.01 -1.55
N ARG A 407 0.71 8.81 -0.99
CA ARG A 407 0.37 8.64 0.43
C ARG A 407 1.43 9.27 1.34
N SER A 408 2.71 9.07 1.04
CA SER A 408 3.83 9.49 1.90
C SER A 408 4.10 11.01 1.93
N PHE A 409 3.39 11.80 1.13
CA PHE A 409 3.33 13.26 1.28
C PHE A 409 1.89 13.80 1.36
N SER A 410 0.95 12.96 1.79
CA SER A 410 -0.41 13.40 2.13
C SER A 410 -0.47 13.90 3.59
N PRO A 411 -0.95 15.12 3.84
CA PRO A 411 -1.06 15.68 5.20
C PRO A 411 -2.13 15.00 6.05
N VAL A 412 -3.01 14.23 5.43
CA VAL A 412 -4.09 13.49 6.10
C VAL A 412 -3.78 11.99 6.23
N SER A 413 -2.64 11.53 5.74
CA SER A 413 -2.25 10.12 5.90
C SER A 413 -1.89 9.81 7.34
N GLY A 414 -2.34 8.65 7.83
CA GLY A 414 -2.08 8.23 9.22
C GLY A 414 -0.60 8.14 9.56
N VAL A 415 0.25 7.78 8.59
CA VAL A 415 1.70 7.68 8.79
C VAL A 415 2.34 9.07 8.96
N VAL A 416 1.96 10.05 8.13
CA VAL A 416 2.45 11.42 8.25
C VAL A 416 1.96 12.04 9.56
N ILE A 417 0.68 11.84 9.92
CA ILE A 417 0.12 12.34 11.18
C ILE A 417 0.87 11.75 12.38
N ALA A 418 1.13 10.44 12.37
CA ALA A 418 1.81 9.78 13.47
C ALA A 418 3.27 10.25 13.63
N CYS A 419 4.02 10.33 12.52
CA CYS A 419 5.39 10.84 12.52
C CYS A 419 5.45 12.33 12.92
N ALA A 420 4.52 13.15 12.43
CA ALA A 420 4.45 14.57 12.75
C ALA A 420 4.15 14.79 14.24
N GLY A 421 3.27 13.95 14.81
CA GLY A 421 2.97 13.95 16.24
C GLY A 421 4.20 13.70 17.11
N VAL A 422 5.04 12.72 16.76
CA VAL A 422 6.29 12.43 17.50
C VAL A 422 7.34 13.54 17.31
N ALA A 423 7.38 14.18 16.15
CA ALA A 423 8.27 15.33 15.93
C ALA A 423 7.75 16.64 16.54
N GLY A 424 6.52 16.66 17.10
CA GLY A 424 5.91 17.86 17.64
C GLY A 424 5.64 18.96 16.60
N ILE A 425 5.46 18.60 15.33
CA ILE A 425 5.23 19.56 14.23
C ILE A 425 3.86 19.34 13.57
N PRO A 426 3.28 20.37 12.92
CA PRO A 426 2.09 20.19 12.10
C PRO A 426 2.33 19.19 10.95
N PRO A 427 1.36 18.31 10.60
CA PRO A 427 1.49 17.38 9.48
C PRO A 427 1.85 18.06 8.15
N ILE A 428 1.40 19.29 7.94
CA ILE A 428 1.71 20.06 6.73
C ILE A 428 3.20 20.44 6.64
N GLU A 429 3.86 20.70 7.78
CA GLU A 429 5.30 20.98 7.82
C GLU A 429 6.10 19.72 7.51
N LEU A 430 5.64 18.56 8.01
CA LEU A 430 6.25 17.28 7.66
C LEU A 430 6.13 17.00 6.14
N VAL A 431 4.96 17.27 5.56
CA VAL A 431 4.72 17.10 4.11
C VAL A 431 5.64 17.97 3.27
N LYS A 432 5.92 19.22 3.67
CA LYS A 432 6.88 20.08 2.93
C LYS A 432 8.26 19.42 2.84
N ARG A 433 8.68 18.73 3.90
CA ARG A 433 9.97 18.01 3.97
C ARG A 433 9.96 16.71 3.16
N THR A 434 8.81 16.06 2.97
CA THR A 434 8.70 14.81 2.18
C THR A 434 8.31 15.03 0.72
N ALA A 435 7.72 16.17 0.35
CA ALA A 435 7.21 16.43 -0.99
C ALA A 435 8.29 16.32 -2.07
N ILE A 436 9.47 16.92 -1.87
CA ILE A 436 10.55 16.87 -2.87
C ILE A 436 11.07 15.44 -3.07
N PRO A 437 11.46 14.69 -2.01
CA PRO A 437 11.82 13.28 -2.16
C PRO A 437 10.75 12.45 -2.86
N MET A 438 9.48 12.61 -2.50
CA MET A 438 8.39 11.84 -3.08
C MET A 438 8.13 12.20 -4.54
N LEU A 439 8.15 13.49 -4.91
CA LEU A 439 8.00 13.90 -6.31
C LEU A 439 9.16 13.41 -7.18
N GLY A 440 10.39 13.44 -6.68
CA GLY A 440 11.52 12.86 -7.40
C GLY A 440 11.42 11.33 -7.52
N GLY A 441 10.89 10.66 -6.50
CA GLY A 441 10.51 9.25 -6.58
C GLY A 441 9.47 8.98 -7.68
N LEU A 442 8.42 9.80 -7.73
CA LEU A 442 7.37 9.69 -8.76
C LEU A 442 7.95 9.87 -10.18
N VAL A 443 8.78 10.89 -10.38
CA VAL A 443 9.46 11.12 -11.65
C VAL A 443 10.36 9.93 -12.01
N SER A 444 11.05 9.34 -11.03
CA SER A 444 11.90 8.16 -11.26
C SER A 444 11.08 6.96 -11.70
N VAL A 445 9.96 6.67 -11.03
CA VAL A 445 9.03 5.59 -11.42
C VAL A 445 8.56 5.79 -12.86
N LEU A 446 8.09 7.01 -13.19
CA LEU A 446 7.58 7.30 -14.53
C LEU A 446 8.68 7.22 -15.59
N ALA A 447 9.86 7.78 -15.33
CA ALA A 447 10.99 7.75 -16.26
C ALA A 447 11.43 6.32 -16.56
N ILE A 448 11.62 5.49 -15.52
CA ILE A 448 12.01 4.08 -15.69
C ILE A 448 10.92 3.30 -16.42
N THR A 449 9.66 3.56 -16.09
CA THR A 449 8.50 2.94 -16.75
C THR A 449 8.48 3.26 -18.25
N PHE A 450 8.75 4.50 -18.64
CA PHE A 450 8.74 4.91 -20.05
C PHE A 450 9.98 4.52 -20.84
N ILE A 451 11.12 4.32 -20.18
CA ILE A 451 12.36 3.83 -20.82
C ILE A 451 12.30 2.30 -21.01
N GLY A 452 11.64 1.59 -20.11
CA GLY A 452 11.51 0.13 -20.14
C GLY A 452 10.29 -0.41 -20.90
N ALA A 453 9.38 0.46 -21.34
CA ALA A 453 8.24 0.12 -22.20
C ALA A 453 8.61 0.27 -23.67
#